data_AF-A0A523KGM5-F1
#
_entry.id   AF-A0A523KGM5-F1
#
_cell.length_a   1.000
_cell.length_b   1.000
_cell.length_c   1.000
_cell.angle_alpha   90.00
_cell.angle_beta   90.00
_cell.angle_gamma   90.00
#
_symmetry.space_group_name_H-M   'P 1'
#
loop_
_entity.id
_entity.type
_entity.pdbx_description
1 polymer ?
#
loop_
_entity_poly.entity_id
_entity_poly.type
_entity_poly.pdbx_seq_one_letter_code
_entity_poly.pdbx_strand_id
1 'polypeptide(L)' 'MKIVADQQIPHAAQAFSAFAEVTLCNGREITAEKIQHADVLLLRSVTVVDAN' A
#
# COMPACT_ATOMS: atom_id res chain seq x y z
N MET A 1 -3.96 12.80 1.73
CA MET A 1 -2.83 11.86 1.64
C MET A 1 -3.40 10.48 1.36
N LYS A 2 -2.82 9.76 0.41
CA LYS A 2 -3.25 8.43 -0.02
C LYS A 2 -2.18 7.40 0.33
N ILE A 3 -2.58 6.36 1.07
CA ILE A 3 -1.73 5.24 1.45
C ILE A 3 -2.23 4.00 0.73
N VAL A 4 -1.34 3.27 0.07
CA VAL A 4 -1.62 1.91 -0.41
C VAL A 4 -0.88 0.94 0.50
N ALA A 5 -1.60 -0.03 1.07
CA ALA A 5 -1.05 -0.99 2.00
C ALA A 5 -1.33 -2.44 1.55
N ASP A 6 -0.37 -3.33 1.76
CA ASP A 6 -0.60 -4.77 1.62
C ASP A 6 -1.65 -5.20 2.66
N GLN A 7 -2.75 -5.79 2.19
CA GLN A 7 -3.87 -6.28 3.01
C GLN A 7 -3.45 -7.31 4.07
N GLN A 8 -2.29 -7.93 3.91
CA GLN A 8 -1.74 -8.90 4.84
C GLN A 8 -0.92 -8.25 5.97
N ILE A 9 -0.78 -6.91 5.99
CA ILE A 9 -0.23 -6.17 7.13
C ILE A 9 -1.35 -6.03 8.17
N PRO A 10 -1.21 -6.64 9.36
CA PRO A 10 -2.21 -6.54 10.40
C PRO A 10 -2.45 -5.08 10.80
N HIS A 11 -3.72 -4.71 10.95
CA HIS A 11 -4.16 -3.41 11.45
C HIS A 11 -3.71 -2.18 10.64
N ALA A 12 -3.21 -2.33 9.40
CA ALA A 12 -2.73 -1.20 8.61
C ALA A 12 -3.81 -0.12 8.40
N ALA A 13 -5.01 -0.49 7.99
CA ALA A 13 -6.10 0.48 7.84
C ALA A 13 -6.45 1.13 9.18
N GLN A 14 -6.61 0.35 10.25
CA GLN A 14 -6.96 0.88 11.57
C GLN A 14 -5.92 1.87 12.12
N ALA A 15 -4.63 1.60 11.87
CA ALA A 15 -3.54 2.46 12.33
C ALA A 15 -3.46 3.79 11.56
N PHE A 16 -3.80 3.79 10.28
CA PHE A 16 -3.52 4.93 9.40
C PHE A 16 -4.76 5.67 8.86
N SER A 17 -5.96 5.08 8.93
CA SER A 17 -7.20 5.71 8.43
C SER A 17 -7.58 7.01 9.14
N ALA A 18 -7.02 7.29 10.32
CA ALA A 18 -7.20 8.58 11.01
C ALA A 18 -6.44 9.73 10.34
N PHE A 19 -5.43 9.43 9.52
CA PHE A 19 -4.50 10.41 8.94
C PHE A 19 -4.57 10.49 7.42
N ALA A 20 -5.02 9.42 6.76
CA ALA A 20 -5.00 9.29 5.31
C ALA A 20 -6.08 8.32 4.80
N GLU A 21 -6.38 8.42 3.51
CA GLU A 21 -7.18 7.40 2.83
C GLU A 21 -6.31 6.16 2.60
N VAL A 22 -6.68 5.03 3.21
CA VAL A 22 -5.93 3.77 3.11
C VAL A 22 -6.64 2.82 2.15
N THR A 23 -5.96 2.47 1.05
CA THR A 23 -6.38 1.43 0.12
C THR A 23 -5.62 0.15 0.41
N LEU A 24 -6.35 -0.94 0.71
CA LEU A 24 -5.74 -2.26 0.89
C LEU A 24 -5.63 -2.97 -0.47
N CYS A 25 -4.47 -3.57 -0.74
CA CYS A 25 -4.20 -4.32 -1.96
C CYS A 25 -3.49 -5.64 -1.64
N ASN A 26 -3.64 -6.66 -2.50
CA ASN A 26 -2.80 -7.84 -2.43
C ASN A 26 -1.37 -7.45 -2.83
N GLY A 27 -0.38 -7.68 -1.97
CA GLY A 27 1.02 -7.33 -2.23
C GLY A 27 1.59 -7.87 -3.56
N ARG A 28 1.05 -8.98 -4.09
CA ARG A 28 1.47 -9.57 -5.39
C ARG A 28 0.84 -8.89 -6.60
N GLU A 29 -0.20 -8.10 -6.40
CA GLU A 29 -0.96 -7.46 -7.46
C GLU A 29 -0.73 -5.94 -7.50
N ILE A 30 0.23 -5.45 -6.72
CA ILE A 30 0.63 -4.04 -6.74
C ILE A 30 1.43 -3.79 -8.02
N THR A 31 0.98 -2.83 -8.81
CA THR A 31 1.60 -2.41 -10.08
C THR A 31 1.80 -0.89 -10.04
N ALA A 32 2.73 -0.37 -10.85
CA ALA A 32 3.00 1.07 -10.98
C ALA A 32 1.72 1.90 -11.22
N GLU A 33 0.84 1.39 -12.10
CA GLU A 33 -0.45 2.01 -12.42
C GLU A 33 -1.37 2.13 -11.20
N LYS A 34 -1.39 1.12 -10.32
CA LYS A 34 -2.21 1.14 -9.09
C LYS A 34 -1.68 2.10 -8.04
N ILE A 35 -0.38 2.41 -8.06
CA ILE A 35 0.29 3.26 -7.08
C ILE A 35 0.63 4.65 -7.61
N GLN A 36 0.26 4.98 -8.85
CA GLN A 36 0.60 6.25 -9.51
C GLN A 36 0.15 7.52 -8.74
N HIS A 37 -0.82 7.38 -7.84
CA HIS A 37 -1.35 8.47 -7.02
C HIS A 37 -1.18 8.21 -5.51
N ALA A 38 -0.38 7.21 -5.13
CA ALA A 38 -0.10 6.93 -3.74
C ALA A 38 1.02 7.85 -3.24
N ASP A 39 0.83 8.46 -2.08
CA ASP A 39 1.87 9.23 -1.40
C ASP A 39 2.79 8.30 -0.58
N VAL A 40 2.24 7.19 -0.07
CA VAL A 40 2.95 6.22 0.77
C VAL A 40 2.56 4.79 0.41
N LEU A 41 3.54 3.89 0.43
CA LEU A 41 3.36 2.44 0.26
C LEU A 41 3.74 1.71 1.55
N LEU A 42 2.84 0.86 2.04
CA LEU A 42 3.10 -0.05 3.16
C LEU A 42 3.11 -1.48 2.64
N LEU A 43 4.29 -2.09 2.56
CA LEU A 43 4.48 -3.38 1.86
C LEU A 43 5.04 -4.46 2.79
N ARG A 44 4.98 -5.71 2.34
CA ARG A 44 5.74 -6.84 2.90
C ARG A 44 6.75 -7.34 1.88
N SER A 45 7.60 -8.29 2.29
CA SER A 45 8.67 -8.86 1.45
C SER A 45 8.20 -9.56 0.16
N VAL A 46 6.90 -9.84 0.02
CA VAL A 46 6.35 -10.47 -1.19
C VAL A 46 6.24 -9.50 -2.37
N THR A 47 6.19 -8.20 -2.10
CA THR A 47 6.14 -7.15 -3.13
C THR A 47 7.56 -6.76 -3.49
N VAL A 48 7.91 -6.91 -4.77
CA VAL A 48 9.21 -6.46 -5.29
C VAL A 48 9.15 -4.94 -5.46
N VAL A 49 10.15 -4.23 -4.94
CA VAL A 49 10.30 -2.79 -5.09
C VAL A 49 11.54 -2.53 -5.93
N ASP A 50 11.33 -1.95 -7.10
CA ASP A 50 12.40 -1.56 -8.01
C ASP A 50 12.07 -0.20 -8.65
N ALA A 51 12.94 0.25 -9.56
CA ALA A 51 12.79 1.51 -10.29
C ALA A 51 12.26 1.31 -11.72
N ASN A 52 11.78 0.10 -12.04
CA ASN A 52 11.37 -0.28 -13.40
C ASN A 52 9.91 0.05 -13.69
#